data_AF-A0A427B273-F1
#
_entry.id   AF-A0A427B273-F1
#
_cell.length_a   1.000
_cell.length_b   1.000
_cell.length_c   1.000
_cell.angle_alpha   90.00
_cell.angle_beta   90.00
_cell.angle_gamma   90.00
#
_symmetry.space_group_name_H-M   'P 1'
#
loop_
_entity.id
_entity.type
_entity.pdbx_description
1 polymer ?
#
loop_
_entity_poly.entity_id
_entity_poly.type
_entity_poly.pdbx_seq_one_letter_code
_entity_poly.pdbx_strand_id
1 'polypeptide(L)'
;MEGATDQVIERPKWKKVAYGGMQTGLLALGFSILLLTTSQLSVQHFSRYFLNISLFMCGLYNLAPIYHTLTRSISSDSIVALTVSLLIVHLFLHDYSGSTIRPPGALKNPNLASNISLNASIVASVLVASRLPSRLHVFAIMLFSLQIFLFAPLITFCIKKYSNRVHLGFSFALMSMTLSVVYQLHGMLFVLLLGLLLFISVVCPYWLIRIQEYKFEINGPWDEAKLCFDITE
;
A
#
# COMPACT_ATOMS: atom_id res chain seq x y z
N MET A 1 -11.50 54.52 11.91
CA MET A 1 -12.64 53.60 11.75
C MET A 1 -12.50 53.08 10.34
N GLU A 2 -12.04 51.86 10.05
CA GLU A 2 -12.29 50.55 10.67
C GLU A 2 -11.00 49.73 10.68
N GLY A 3 -10.70 49.09 11.81
CA GLY A 3 -9.65 48.08 11.92
C GLY A 3 -10.20 46.73 11.48
N ALA A 4 -9.67 46.19 10.39
CA ALA A 4 -9.92 44.82 9.98
C ALA A 4 -9.18 43.88 10.93
N THR A 5 -9.92 43.28 11.87
CA THR A 5 -9.43 42.21 12.73
C THR A 5 -9.20 40.96 11.88
N ASP A 6 -7.94 40.59 11.68
CA ASP A 6 -7.53 39.27 11.20
C ASP A 6 -8.12 38.20 12.15
N GLN A 7 -9.20 37.57 11.71
CA GLN A 7 -9.79 36.40 12.34
C GLN A 7 -8.82 35.22 12.14
N VAL A 8 -7.90 35.03 13.09
CA VAL A 8 -7.11 33.80 13.21
C VAL A 8 -8.07 32.66 13.50
N ILE A 9 -8.43 31.89 12.47
CA ILE A 9 -9.24 30.67 12.59
C ILE A 9 -8.43 29.63 13.38
N GLU A 10 -8.62 29.61 14.70
CA GLU A 10 -8.11 28.56 15.60
C GLU A 10 -8.75 27.23 15.20
N ARG A 11 -8.01 26.39 14.45
CA ARG A 11 -8.47 25.04 14.14
C ARG A 11 -8.53 24.19 15.42
N PRO A 12 -9.65 23.50 15.72
CA PRO A 12 -9.86 22.82 17.00
C PRO A 12 -8.78 21.76 17.26
N LYS A 13 -8.13 21.84 18.43
CA LYS A 13 -7.04 20.95 18.87
C LYS A 13 -7.40 19.46 18.81
N TRP A 14 -8.67 19.11 18.98
CA TRP A 14 -9.21 17.74 18.88
C TRP A 14 -8.96 17.08 17.52
N LYS A 15 -8.95 17.85 16.43
CA LYS A 15 -8.63 17.30 15.10
C LYS A 15 -7.21 16.75 15.05
N LYS A 16 -6.23 17.41 15.69
CA LYS A 16 -4.83 16.94 15.76
C LYS A 16 -4.71 15.63 16.57
N VAL A 17 -5.48 15.50 17.65
CA VAL A 17 -5.53 14.29 18.48
C VAL A 17 -6.19 13.14 17.69
N ALA A 18 -7.24 13.41 16.92
CA ALA A 18 -7.93 12.43 16.10
C ALA A 18 -7.04 11.82 14.99
N TYR A 19 -6.25 12.64 14.29
CA TYR A 19 -5.31 12.13 13.26
C TYR A 19 -4.21 11.27 13.86
N GLY A 20 -3.69 11.63 15.03
CA GLY A 20 -2.71 10.81 15.76
C GLY A 20 -3.31 9.47 16.22
N GLY A 21 -4.54 9.49 16.73
CA GLY A 21 -5.25 8.30 17.22
C GLY A 21 -5.64 7.29 16.13
N MET A 22 -6.03 7.75 14.95
CA MET A 22 -6.31 6.85 13.81
C MET A 22 -5.05 6.10 13.36
N GLN A 23 -3.92 6.81 13.31
CA GLN A 23 -2.64 6.24 12.86
C GLN A 23 -2.11 5.20 13.85
N THR A 24 -2.20 5.48 15.14
CA THR A 24 -1.81 4.53 16.20
C THR A 24 -2.75 3.33 16.23
N GLY A 25 -4.04 3.52 15.99
CA GLY A 25 -5.02 2.44 15.84
C GLY A 25 -4.70 1.53 14.66
N LEU A 26 -4.35 2.08 13.51
CA LEU A 26 -4.00 1.29 12.32
C LEU A 26 -2.72 0.47 12.55
N LEU A 27 -1.70 1.05 13.19
CA LEU A 27 -0.48 0.34 13.57
C LEU A 27 -0.75 -0.78 14.57
N ALA A 28 -1.59 -0.51 15.58
CA ALA A 28 -2.00 -1.51 16.56
C ALA A 28 -2.76 -2.65 15.88
N LEU A 29 -3.66 -2.36 14.93
CA LEU A 29 -4.39 -3.37 14.15
C LEU A 29 -3.46 -4.22 13.30
N GLY A 30 -2.53 -3.59 12.57
CA GLY A 30 -1.54 -4.31 11.77
C GLY A 30 -0.63 -5.20 12.62
N PHE A 31 -0.22 -4.70 13.79
CA PHE A 31 0.54 -5.45 14.77
C PHE A 31 -0.29 -6.61 15.35
N SER A 32 -1.55 -6.40 15.69
CA SER A 32 -2.47 -7.44 16.16
C SER A 32 -2.68 -8.54 15.12
N ILE A 33 -2.79 -8.20 13.82
CA ILE A 33 -2.93 -9.20 12.75
C ILE A 33 -1.63 -10.02 12.59
N LEU A 34 -0.46 -9.37 12.68
CA LEU A 34 0.82 -10.07 12.71
C LEU A 34 0.91 -11.00 13.92
N LEU A 35 0.50 -10.52 15.10
CA LEU A 35 0.44 -11.30 16.35
C LEU A 35 -0.45 -12.53 16.22
N LEU A 36 -1.65 -12.36 15.65
CA LEU A 36 -2.62 -13.43 15.45
C LEU A 36 -2.09 -14.48 14.47
N THR A 37 -1.26 -14.06 13.52
CA THR A 37 -0.65 -14.95 12.53
C THR A 37 0.57 -15.71 13.10
N THR A 38 1.34 -15.07 13.99
CA THR A 38 2.52 -15.68 14.61
C THR A 38 2.18 -16.19 16.01
N SER A 39 1.65 -17.41 16.10
CA SER A 39 1.21 -18.10 17.34
C SER A 39 2.36 -18.49 18.31
N GLN A 40 3.36 -17.62 18.52
CA GLN A 40 4.47 -17.85 19.45
C GLN A 40 4.78 -16.54 20.18
N LEU A 41 3.95 -16.21 21.17
CA LEU A 41 4.13 -15.02 22.00
C LEU A 41 5.01 -15.32 23.21
N SER A 42 6.30 -14.97 23.08
CA SER A 42 7.18 -14.80 24.25
C SER A 42 7.29 -13.32 24.58
N VAL A 43 7.28 -13.00 25.88
CA VAL A 43 7.39 -11.63 26.41
C VAL A 43 8.63 -10.90 25.86
N GLN A 44 9.72 -11.63 25.61
CA GLN A 44 10.95 -11.08 25.03
C GLN A 44 10.77 -10.63 23.57
N HIS A 45 9.96 -11.35 22.79
CA HIS A 45 9.68 -10.97 21.40
C HIS A 45 8.78 -9.73 21.35
N PHE A 46 7.77 -9.67 22.23
CA PHE A 46 6.89 -8.51 22.33
C PHE A 46 7.66 -7.22 22.64
N SER A 47 8.57 -7.26 23.64
CA SER A 47 9.40 -6.10 23.99
C SER A 47 10.30 -5.64 22.84
N ARG A 48 10.92 -6.58 22.10
CA ARG A 48 11.73 -6.27 20.92
C ARG A 48 10.92 -5.61 19.81
N TYR A 49 9.71 -6.12 19.52
CA TYR A 49 8.85 -5.51 18.52
C TYR A 49 8.38 -4.12 18.93
N PHE A 50 7.97 -3.95 20.19
CA PHE A 50 7.58 -2.65 20.72
C PHE A 50 8.73 -1.64 20.62
N LEU A 51 9.94 -2.04 20.99
CA LEU A 51 11.14 -1.21 20.87
C LEU A 51 11.42 -0.84 19.42
N ASN A 52 11.38 -1.80 18.48
CA ASN A 52 11.61 -1.53 17.06
C ASN A 52 10.56 -0.57 16.47
N ILE A 53 9.29 -0.75 16.81
CA ILE A 53 8.22 0.17 16.38
C ILE A 53 8.43 1.56 16.97
N SER A 54 8.78 1.64 18.26
CA SER A 54 9.06 2.92 18.93
C SER A 54 10.27 3.64 18.31
N LEU A 55 11.36 2.93 18.04
CA LEU A 55 12.53 3.46 17.35
C LEU A 55 12.19 3.95 15.94
N PHE A 56 11.40 3.19 15.19
CA PHE A 56 10.95 3.58 13.85
C PHE A 56 10.10 4.86 13.88
N MET A 57 9.13 4.92 14.80
CA MET A 57 8.27 6.09 15.00
C MET A 57 9.07 7.32 15.43
N CYS A 58 9.99 7.16 16.37
CA CYS A 58 10.89 8.21 16.82
C CYS A 58 11.79 8.70 15.68
N GLY A 59 12.38 7.79 14.91
CA GLY A 59 13.19 8.11 13.74
C GLY A 59 12.40 8.95 12.73
N LEU A 60 11.23 8.46 12.30
CA LEU A 60 10.36 9.19 11.37
C LEU A 60 9.97 10.58 11.87
N TYR A 61 9.68 10.72 13.15
CA TYR A 61 9.33 12.01 13.75
C TYR A 61 10.52 12.99 13.72
N ASN A 62 11.72 12.53 14.04
CA ASN A 62 12.93 13.35 13.98
C ASN A 62 13.33 13.71 12.54
N LEU A 63 13.06 12.84 11.57
CA LEU A 63 13.28 13.09 10.14
C LEU A 63 12.19 13.95 9.49
N ALA A 64 11.02 14.11 10.09
CA ALA A 64 9.92 14.94 9.57
C ALA A 64 10.31 16.38 9.15
N PRO A 65 11.12 17.16 9.90
CA PRO A 65 11.59 18.46 9.45
C PRO A 65 12.44 18.38 8.17
N ILE A 66 13.23 17.32 8.00
CA ILE A 66 14.07 17.11 6.81
C ILE A 66 13.18 16.82 5.60
N TYR A 67 12.21 15.91 5.75
CA TYR A 67 11.25 15.62 4.68
C TYR A 67 10.44 16.86 4.28
N HIS A 68 10.06 17.69 5.24
CA HIS A 68 9.33 18.93 4.98
C HIS A 68 10.14 19.96 4.16
N THR A 69 11.47 20.02 4.33
CA THR A 69 12.31 21.02 3.63
C THR A 69 12.90 20.50 2.33
N LEU A 70 12.84 19.20 2.06
CA LEU A 70 13.53 18.53 0.95
C LEU A 70 13.24 19.13 -0.43
N THR A 71 11.99 19.49 -0.71
CA THR A 71 11.54 19.92 -2.05
C THR A 71 11.27 21.42 -2.13
N ARG A 72 11.72 22.21 -1.15
CA ARG A 72 11.39 23.64 -1.06
C ARG A 72 11.88 24.45 -2.26
N SER A 73 12.99 24.04 -2.88
CA SER A 73 13.58 24.69 -4.05
C SER A 73 13.00 24.20 -5.39
N ILE A 74 12.15 23.17 -5.39
CA ILE A 74 11.58 22.58 -6.61
C ILE A 74 10.18 23.14 -6.84
N SER A 75 9.82 23.37 -8.10
CA SER A 75 8.49 23.84 -8.49
C SER A 75 7.40 22.80 -8.15
N SER A 76 6.18 23.25 -7.92
CA SER A 76 5.07 22.35 -7.57
C SER A 76 4.68 21.43 -8.72
N ASP A 77 4.69 21.95 -9.95
CA ASP A 77 4.33 21.19 -11.15
C ASP A 77 5.32 20.04 -11.40
N SER A 78 6.62 20.30 -11.21
CA SER A 78 7.65 19.27 -11.32
C SER A 78 7.50 18.20 -10.22
N ILE A 79 7.13 18.58 -8.99
CA ILE A 79 6.90 17.61 -7.90
C ILE A 79 5.71 16.71 -8.21
N VAL A 80 4.60 17.27 -8.70
CA VAL A 80 3.41 16.49 -9.10
C VAL A 80 3.77 15.54 -10.24
N ALA A 81 4.46 16.03 -11.28
CA ALA A 81 4.89 15.21 -12.40
C ALA A 81 5.81 14.04 -11.95
N LEU A 82 6.81 14.33 -11.12
CA LEU A 82 7.71 13.32 -10.57
C LEU A 82 6.96 12.30 -9.70
N THR A 83 6.06 12.76 -8.84
CA THR A 83 5.26 11.88 -7.99
C THR A 83 4.40 10.93 -8.82
N VAL A 84 3.67 11.46 -9.81
CA VAL A 84 2.83 10.65 -10.71
C VAL A 84 3.70 9.64 -11.47
N SER A 85 4.86 10.07 -12.00
CA SER A 85 5.77 9.16 -12.71
C SER A 85 6.29 8.02 -11.83
N LEU A 86 6.66 8.31 -10.57
CA LEU A 86 7.13 7.32 -9.61
C LEU A 86 6.02 6.36 -9.17
N LEU A 87 4.78 6.84 -9.03
CA LEU A 87 3.63 5.99 -8.75
C LEU A 87 3.28 5.08 -9.93
N ILE A 88 3.45 5.56 -11.18
CA ILE A 88 3.32 4.73 -12.38
C ILE A 88 4.42 3.64 -12.40
N VAL A 89 5.67 4.01 -12.12
CA VAL A 89 6.77 3.04 -12.00
C VAL A 89 6.48 2.00 -10.93
N HIS A 90 6.00 2.44 -9.76
CA HIS A 90 5.56 1.53 -8.70
C HIS A 90 4.48 0.57 -9.20
N LEU A 91 3.43 1.08 -9.84
CA LEU A 91 2.31 0.30 -10.37
C LEU A 91 2.77 -0.82 -11.32
N PHE A 92 3.70 -0.54 -12.24
CA PHE A 92 4.16 -1.55 -13.20
C PHE A 92 5.20 -2.52 -12.63
N LEU A 93 6.06 -2.07 -11.73
CA LEU A 93 7.15 -2.90 -11.19
C LEU A 93 6.76 -3.65 -9.91
N HIS A 94 5.59 -3.36 -9.33
CA HIS A 94 5.12 -4.03 -8.12
C HIS A 94 4.81 -5.51 -8.41
N ASP A 95 5.32 -6.41 -7.56
CA ASP A 95 5.01 -7.83 -7.66
C ASP A 95 3.62 -8.10 -7.03
N TYR A 96 2.61 -8.30 -7.89
CA TYR A 96 1.25 -8.63 -7.45
C TYR A 96 1.07 -10.12 -7.10
N SER A 97 2.05 -10.98 -7.39
CA SER A 97 1.98 -12.42 -7.13
C SER A 97 2.31 -12.78 -5.68
N GLY A 98 2.95 -11.90 -4.91
CA GLY A 98 3.30 -12.13 -3.49
C GLY A 98 3.94 -10.92 -2.80
N SER A 99 4.24 -11.02 -1.50
CA SER A 99 4.85 -9.92 -0.75
C SER A 99 6.32 -9.69 -1.14
N THR A 100 6.69 -8.40 -1.28
CA THR A 100 8.05 -7.90 -1.48
C THR A 100 8.94 -8.17 -0.26
N ILE A 101 8.37 -8.14 0.94
CA ILE A 101 9.02 -8.50 2.21
C ILE A 101 8.50 -9.87 2.63
N ARG A 102 9.35 -10.89 2.55
CA ARG A 102 9.03 -12.24 3.01
C ARG A 102 9.73 -12.52 4.34
N PRO A 103 9.11 -13.31 5.24
CA PRO A 103 9.77 -13.73 6.48
C PRO A 103 11.08 -14.49 6.17
N PRO A 104 12.06 -14.45 7.09
CA PRO A 104 13.34 -15.14 6.90
C PRO A 104 13.09 -16.64 6.67
N GLY A 105 13.53 -17.16 5.51
CA GLY A 105 13.38 -18.57 5.11
C GLY A 105 12.64 -18.83 3.78
N ALA A 106 12.17 -17.81 3.06
CA ALA A 106 11.55 -18.01 1.74
C ALA A 106 12.61 -18.17 0.62
N LEU A 107 12.56 -19.30 -0.09
CA LEU A 107 13.50 -19.77 -1.13
C LEU A 107 13.65 -18.90 -2.41
N LYS A 108 12.97 -17.76 -2.52
CA LYS A 108 12.98 -16.92 -3.73
C LYS A 108 13.50 -15.53 -3.40
N ASN A 109 14.63 -15.15 -3.99
CA ASN A 109 15.24 -13.83 -3.83
C ASN A 109 14.26 -12.71 -4.22
N PRO A 110 14.25 -11.57 -3.50
CA PRO A 110 13.43 -10.43 -3.88
C PRO A 110 13.83 -9.96 -5.30
N ASN A 111 12.83 -9.82 -6.18
CA ASN A 111 13.08 -9.34 -7.53
C ASN A 111 13.58 -7.90 -7.49
N LEU A 112 14.61 -7.57 -8.28
CA LEU A 112 15.13 -6.20 -8.43
C LEU A 112 14.00 -5.21 -8.74
N ALA A 113 13.05 -5.60 -9.60
CA ALA A 113 11.88 -4.78 -9.93
C ALA A 113 11.03 -4.43 -8.70
N SER A 114 10.83 -5.39 -7.79
CA SER A 114 10.08 -5.18 -6.54
C SER A 114 10.78 -4.16 -5.62
N ASN A 115 12.10 -4.22 -5.51
CA ASN A 115 12.87 -3.25 -4.70
C ASN A 115 12.80 -1.84 -5.30
N ILE A 116 12.89 -1.73 -6.63
CA ILE A 116 12.73 -0.45 -7.34
C ILE A 116 11.32 0.10 -7.12
N SER A 117 10.29 -0.75 -7.25
CA SER A 117 8.90 -0.39 -7.01
C SER A 117 8.66 0.14 -5.60
N LEU A 118 9.20 -0.54 -4.58
CA LEU A 118 9.07 -0.12 -3.19
C LEU A 118 9.75 1.25 -2.96
N ASN A 119 11.00 1.39 -3.40
CA ASN A 119 11.72 2.66 -3.29
C ASN A 119 11.00 3.80 -4.03
N ALA A 120 10.47 3.55 -5.22
CA ALA A 120 9.71 4.52 -5.98
C ALA A 120 8.48 5.00 -5.21
N SER A 121 7.72 4.09 -4.59
CA SER A 121 6.55 4.46 -3.75
C SER A 121 6.93 5.28 -2.52
N ILE A 122 8.04 4.95 -1.85
CA ILE A 122 8.52 5.71 -0.69
C ILE A 122 8.96 7.10 -1.12
N VAL A 123 9.74 7.23 -2.20
CA VAL A 123 10.17 8.53 -2.71
C VAL A 123 8.97 9.38 -3.14
N ALA A 124 8.00 8.81 -3.85
CA ALA A 124 6.76 9.50 -4.21
C ALA A 124 6.01 10.00 -2.96
N SER A 125 5.93 9.18 -1.91
CA SER A 125 5.30 9.55 -0.65
C SER A 125 6.04 10.70 0.06
N VAL A 126 7.37 10.69 0.04
CA VAL A 126 8.20 11.80 0.57
C VAL A 126 7.95 13.09 -0.22
N LEU A 127 7.88 13.01 -1.55
CA LEU A 127 7.61 14.17 -2.40
C LEU A 127 6.24 14.80 -2.09
N VAL A 128 5.18 13.99 -1.94
CA VAL A 128 3.86 14.49 -1.52
C VAL A 128 3.90 15.07 -0.11
N ALA A 129 4.48 14.34 0.84
CA ALA A 129 4.53 14.73 2.23
C ALA A 129 5.29 16.05 2.44
N SER A 130 6.36 16.28 1.67
CA SER A 130 7.19 17.49 1.74
C SER A 130 6.44 18.79 1.46
N ARG A 131 5.28 18.72 0.77
CA ARG A 131 4.45 19.89 0.44
C ARG A 131 3.37 20.20 1.47
N LEU A 132 3.23 19.38 2.51
CA LEU A 132 2.25 19.62 3.56
C LEU A 132 2.74 20.74 4.49
N PRO A 133 1.84 21.64 4.92
CA PRO A 133 2.22 22.88 5.63
C PRO A 133 2.72 22.66 7.07
N SER A 134 2.66 21.43 7.59
CA SER A 134 2.93 21.17 9.00
C SER A 134 3.64 19.84 9.18
N ARG A 135 4.72 19.87 9.98
CA ARG A 135 5.58 18.71 10.31
C ARG A 135 4.79 17.49 10.80
N LEU A 136 3.71 17.70 11.56
CA LEU A 136 2.86 16.61 12.05
C LEU A 136 2.09 15.92 10.92
N HIS A 137 1.68 16.68 9.89
CA HIS A 137 1.01 16.12 8.72
C HIS A 137 2.00 15.35 7.85
N VAL A 138 3.23 15.87 7.71
CA VAL A 138 4.34 15.14 7.05
C VAL A 138 4.59 13.81 7.74
N PHE A 139 4.74 13.82 9.06
CA PHE A 139 4.91 12.61 9.86
C PHE A 139 3.74 11.62 9.67
N ALA A 140 2.49 12.08 9.77
CA ALA A 140 1.32 11.22 9.64
C ALA A 140 1.22 10.59 8.23
N ILE A 141 1.41 11.37 7.17
CA ILE A 141 1.36 10.87 5.80
C ILE A 141 2.54 9.94 5.50
N MET A 142 3.75 10.24 5.98
CA MET A 142 4.89 9.34 5.82
C MET A 142 4.66 8.00 6.52
N LEU A 143 4.16 8.04 7.76
CA LEU A 143 3.84 6.85 8.52
C LEU A 143 2.73 6.02 7.85
N PHE A 144 1.69 6.69 7.36
CA PHE A 144 0.61 6.05 6.60
C PHE A 144 1.13 5.38 5.33
N SER A 145 1.97 6.08 4.59
CA SER A 145 2.54 5.59 3.33
C SER A 145 3.41 4.36 3.56
N LEU A 146 4.24 4.38 4.61
CA LEU A 146 5.03 3.20 5.02
C LEU A 146 4.12 2.06 5.46
N GLN A 147 3.02 2.34 6.15
CA GLN A 147 2.05 1.31 6.51
C GLN A 147 1.42 0.64 5.28
N ILE A 148 1.05 1.42 4.26
CA ILE A 148 0.47 0.89 3.02
C ILE A 148 1.51 0.17 2.17
N PHE A 149 2.66 0.80 1.87
CA PHE A 149 3.61 0.25 0.90
C PHE A 149 4.55 -0.80 1.49
N LEU A 150 4.87 -0.73 2.79
CA LEU A 150 5.81 -1.65 3.44
C LEU A 150 5.07 -2.77 4.18
N PHE A 151 4.12 -2.39 5.05
CA PHE A 151 3.50 -3.35 5.97
C PHE A 151 2.26 -4.04 5.39
N ALA A 152 1.47 -3.38 4.53
CA ALA A 152 0.27 -4.01 3.97
C ALA A 152 0.54 -5.24 3.09
N PRO A 153 1.58 -5.27 2.22
CA PRO A 153 1.93 -6.49 1.48
C PRO A 153 2.31 -7.65 2.41
N LEU A 154 3.02 -7.37 3.50
CA LEU A 154 3.39 -8.36 4.52
C LEU A 154 2.15 -8.91 5.24
N ILE A 155 1.26 -8.03 5.71
CA ILE A 155 0.01 -8.41 6.37
C ILE A 155 -0.86 -9.25 5.42
N THR A 156 -0.98 -8.83 4.17
CA THR A 156 -1.77 -9.52 3.15
C THR A 156 -1.21 -10.93 2.88
N PHE A 157 0.11 -11.06 2.82
CA PHE A 157 0.77 -12.36 2.69
C PHE A 157 0.52 -13.27 3.90
N CYS A 158 0.61 -12.73 5.11
CA CYS A 158 0.30 -13.43 6.35
C CYS A 158 -1.16 -13.94 6.37
N ILE A 159 -2.12 -13.08 6.04
CA ILE A 159 -3.54 -13.44 5.99
C ILE A 159 -3.80 -14.50 4.92
N LYS A 160 -3.22 -14.34 3.72
CA LYS A 160 -3.36 -15.31 2.62
C LYS A 160 -2.80 -16.68 2.99
N LYS A 161 -1.69 -16.73 3.73
CA LYS A 161 -1.12 -17.98 4.25
C LYS A 161 -2.04 -18.65 5.29
N TYR A 162 -2.73 -17.86 6.11
CA TYR A 162 -3.64 -18.38 7.13
C TYR A 162 -4.94 -18.93 6.51
N SER A 163 -5.63 -18.13 5.69
CA SER A 163 -6.86 -18.57 5.01
C SER A 163 -7.20 -17.66 3.83
N ASN A 164 -7.47 -18.27 2.68
CA ASN A 164 -7.87 -17.55 1.48
C ASN A 164 -9.22 -16.83 1.65
N ARG A 165 -10.15 -17.38 2.44
CA ARG A 165 -11.46 -16.74 2.70
C ARG A 165 -11.32 -15.44 3.49
N VAL A 166 -10.46 -15.44 4.51
CA VAL A 166 -10.18 -14.24 5.32
C VAL A 166 -9.50 -13.18 4.46
N HIS A 167 -8.56 -13.59 3.59
CA HIS A 167 -7.90 -12.67 2.66
C HIS A 167 -8.90 -11.99 1.70
N LEU A 168 -9.84 -12.74 1.13
CA LEU A 168 -10.89 -12.18 0.28
C LEU A 168 -11.80 -11.23 1.07
N GLY A 169 -12.28 -11.65 2.24
CA GLY A 169 -13.12 -10.81 3.09
C GLY A 169 -12.44 -9.49 3.49
N PHE A 170 -11.16 -9.55 3.87
CA PHE A 170 -10.35 -8.37 4.18
C PHE A 170 -10.20 -7.44 2.96
N SER A 171 -9.97 -8.00 1.77
CA SER A 171 -9.82 -7.22 0.54
C SER A 171 -11.14 -6.52 0.15
N PHE A 172 -12.27 -7.21 0.24
CA PHE A 172 -13.59 -6.61 0.02
C PHE A 172 -13.92 -5.53 1.05
N ALA A 173 -13.59 -5.75 2.32
CA ALA A 173 -13.77 -4.77 3.37
C ALA A 173 -12.97 -3.49 3.08
N LEU A 174 -11.67 -3.60 2.75
CA LEU A 174 -10.85 -2.46 2.37
C LEU A 174 -11.39 -1.73 1.14
N MET A 175 -11.78 -2.48 0.10
CA MET A 175 -12.34 -1.89 -1.12
C MET A 175 -13.63 -1.10 -0.83
N SER A 176 -14.54 -1.65 -0.02
CA SER A 176 -15.78 -0.98 0.37
C SER A 176 -15.52 0.28 1.21
N MET A 177 -14.53 0.24 2.11
CA MET A 177 -14.12 1.38 2.92
C MET A 177 -13.57 2.51 2.06
N THR A 178 -12.67 2.19 1.11
CA THR A 178 -12.11 3.17 0.18
C THR A 178 -13.19 3.82 -0.68
N LEU A 179 -14.10 3.02 -1.25
CA LEU A 179 -15.22 3.54 -2.05
C LEU A 179 -16.14 4.44 -1.23
N SER A 180 -16.43 4.09 0.01
CA SER A 180 -17.26 4.90 0.91
C SER A 180 -16.63 6.26 1.21
N VAL A 181 -15.31 6.30 1.46
CA VAL A 181 -14.57 7.56 1.68
C VAL A 181 -14.55 8.42 0.42
N VAL A 182 -14.31 7.83 -0.76
CA VAL A 182 -14.28 8.57 -2.03
C VAL A 182 -15.66 9.13 -2.37
N TYR A 183 -16.73 8.37 -2.11
CA TYR A 183 -18.11 8.81 -2.31
C TYR A 183 -18.44 10.07 -1.49
N GLN A 184 -17.99 10.13 -0.24
CA GLN A 184 -18.18 11.31 0.61
C GLN A 184 -17.39 12.54 0.12
N LEU A 185 -16.28 12.33 -0.59
CA LEU A 185 -15.44 13.42 -1.09
C LEU A 185 -15.96 13.98 -2.42
N HIS A 186 -16.19 13.13 -3.42
CA HIS A 186 -16.61 13.57 -4.75
C HIS A 186 -17.25 12.44 -5.59
N GLY A 187 -18.48 12.65 -6.06
CA GLY A 187 -19.24 11.66 -6.83
C GLY A 187 -18.59 11.23 -8.15
N MET A 188 -17.97 12.14 -8.90
CA MET A 188 -17.30 11.76 -10.16
C MET A 188 -16.09 10.85 -9.92
N LEU A 189 -15.32 11.10 -8.85
CA LEU A 189 -14.16 10.24 -8.53
C LEU A 189 -14.62 8.86 -8.08
N PHE A 190 -15.77 8.78 -7.41
CA PHE A 190 -16.39 7.51 -7.05
C PHE A 190 -16.76 6.70 -8.28
N VAL A 191 -17.46 7.31 -9.26
CA VAL A 191 -17.85 6.61 -10.50
C VAL A 191 -16.62 6.15 -11.28
N LEU A 192 -15.60 7.01 -11.40
CA LEU A 192 -14.34 6.67 -12.07
C LEU A 192 -13.63 5.49 -11.38
N LEU A 193 -13.47 5.55 -10.06
CA LEU A 193 -12.80 4.51 -9.29
C LEU A 193 -13.57 3.19 -9.33
N LEU A 194 -14.88 3.22 -9.18
CA LEU A 194 -15.74 2.04 -9.26
C LEU A 194 -15.65 1.40 -10.65
N GLY A 195 -15.74 2.20 -11.71
CA GLY A 195 -15.60 1.73 -13.08
C GLY A 195 -14.25 1.07 -13.34
N LEU A 196 -13.16 1.68 -12.86
CA LEU A 196 -11.81 1.13 -12.97
C LEU A 196 -11.68 -0.21 -12.22
N LEU A 197 -12.21 -0.30 -11.00
CA LEU A 197 -12.16 -1.53 -10.19
C LEU A 197 -12.93 -2.68 -10.85
N LEU A 198 -14.13 -2.41 -11.35
CA LEU A 198 -14.93 -3.39 -12.08
C LEU A 198 -14.24 -3.82 -13.39
N PHE A 199 -13.63 -2.86 -14.09
CA PHE A 199 -12.90 -3.14 -15.32
C PHE A 199 -11.72 -4.07 -15.07
N ILE A 200 -10.85 -3.76 -14.09
CA ILE A 200 -9.67 -4.58 -13.80
C ILE A 200 -10.05 -5.93 -13.19
N SER A 201 -11.07 -5.97 -12.32
CA SER A 201 -11.39 -7.17 -11.51
C SER A 201 -12.35 -8.14 -12.20
N VAL A 202 -13.15 -7.68 -13.16
CA VAL A 202 -14.18 -8.51 -13.85
C VAL A 202 -13.96 -8.50 -15.35
N VAL A 203 -13.91 -7.32 -15.97
CA VAL A 203 -13.87 -7.20 -17.44
C VAL A 203 -12.55 -7.75 -18.00
N CYS A 204 -11.41 -7.35 -17.42
CA CYS A 204 -10.09 -7.79 -17.84
C CYS A 204 -9.91 -9.32 -17.73
N PRO A 205 -10.14 -9.98 -16.58
CA PRO A 205 -10.01 -11.43 -16.50
C PRO A 205 -11.04 -12.16 -17.39
N TYR A 206 -12.27 -11.66 -17.51
CA TYR A 206 -13.24 -12.22 -18.45
C TYR A 206 -12.73 -12.18 -19.89
N TRP A 207 -12.19 -11.03 -20.33
CA TRP A 207 -11.62 -10.87 -21.66
C TRP A 207 -10.40 -11.79 -21.86
N LEU A 208 -9.52 -11.89 -20.87
CA LEU A 208 -8.35 -12.77 -20.94
C LEU A 208 -8.74 -14.26 -21.03
N ILE A 209 -9.76 -14.70 -20.30
CA ILE A 209 -10.27 -16.09 -20.41
C ILE A 209 -10.85 -16.31 -21.81
N ARG A 210 -11.63 -15.37 -22.33
CA ARG A 210 -12.19 -15.47 -23.68
C ARG A 210 -11.14 -15.50 -24.77
N ILE A 211 -10.07 -14.72 -24.65
CA ILE A 211 -9.01 -14.72 -25.67
C ILE A 211 -8.18 -16.01 -25.65
N GLN A 212 -8.11 -16.69 -24.50
CA GLN A 212 -7.46 -18.00 -24.39
C GLN A 212 -8.18 -19.07 -25.23
N GLU A 213 -9.49 -18.96 -25.45
CA GLU A 213 -10.25 -19.88 -26.32
C GLU A 213 -9.77 -19.83 -27.79
N TYR A 214 -9.22 -18.70 -28.24
CA TYR A 214 -8.72 -18.52 -29.61
C TYR A 214 -7.21 -18.81 -29.74
N LYS A 215 -6.55 -19.24 -28.67
CA LYS A 215 -5.13 -19.59 -28.71
C LYS A 215 -4.97 -20.98 -29.32
N PHE A 216 -4.71 -21.02 -30.63
CA PHE A 216 -4.30 -22.24 -31.30
C PHE A 216 -2.87 -22.61 -30.87
N GLU A 217 -2.71 -23.80 -30.28
CA GLU A 217 -1.40 -24.41 -30.03
C GLU A 217 -0.94 -25.07 -31.34
N ILE A 218 -0.07 -24.38 -32.10
CA ILE A 218 0.53 -24.95 -33.30
C ILE A 218 1.64 -25.88 -32.84
N ASN A 219 1.36 -27.19 -32.84
CA ASN A 219 2.39 -28.16 -32.49
C ASN A 219 3.42 -28.25 -33.61
N GLY A 220 4.69 -28.01 -33.28
CA GLY A 220 5.79 -28.21 -34.20
C GLY A 220 6.15 -29.70 -34.35
N PRO A 221 6.90 -30.09 -35.39
CA PRO A 221 7.37 -31.48 -35.55
C PRO A 221 8.35 -31.94 -34.45
N TRP A 222 8.69 -31.05 -33.52
CA TRP A 222 9.59 -31.28 -32.39
C TRP A 222 8.90 -31.15 -31.02
N ASP A 223 7.57 -31.01 -30.97
CA ASP A 223 6.84 -30.97 -29.70
C ASP A 223 6.80 -32.35 -29.03
N GLU A 224 6.84 -32.35 -27.69
CA GLU A 224 6.79 -33.56 -26.89
C GLU A 224 5.50 -34.36 -27.16
N ALA A 225 5.66 -35.65 -27.42
CA ALA A 225 4.53 -36.54 -27.67
C ALA A 225 3.63 -36.64 -26.43
N LYS A 226 2.40 -36.15 -26.52
CA LYS A 226 1.38 -36.32 -25.48
C LYS A 226 0.91 -37.78 -25.50
N LEU A 227 1.00 -38.48 -24.36
CA LEU A 227 0.45 -39.83 -24.20
C LEU A 227 -1.08 -39.77 -24.37
N CYS A 228 -1.62 -40.55 -25.30
CA CYS A 228 -3.06 -40.51 -25.65
C CYS A 228 -3.93 -41.41 -24.74
N PHE A 229 -3.35 -41.96 -23.67
CA PHE A 229 -4.02 -42.90 -22.79
C PHE A 229 -3.78 -42.46 -21.34
N ASP A 230 -4.86 -42.40 -20.55
CA ASP A 230 -4.73 -42.21 -19.11
C ASP A 230 -4.07 -43.44 -18.51
N ILE A 231 -3.02 -43.23 -17.72
CA ILE A 231 -2.42 -44.27 -16.89
C ILE A 231 -3.37 -44.46 -15.71
N THR A 232 -4.38 -45.31 -15.86
CA THR A 232 -5.14 -45.83 -14.72
C THR A 232 -4.26 -46.83 -13.99
N GLU A 233 -3.87 -46.50 -12.75
CA GLU A 233 -3.37 -47.48 -11.77
C GLU A 233 -4.53 -48.30 -11.18
#